data_AF-A0AAV7AWG5-F1
#
_entry.id   AF-A0AAV7AWG5-F1
#
_cell.length_a   1.000
_cell.length_b   1.000
_cell.length_c   1.000
_cell.angle_alpha   90.00
_cell.angle_beta   90.00
_cell.angle_gamma   90.00
#
_symmetry.space_group_name_H-M   'P 1'
#
loop_
_entity.id
_entity.type
_entity.pdbx_description
1 polymer ?
#
loop_
_entity_poly.entity_id
_entity_poly.type
_entity_poly.pdbx_seq_one_letter_code
_entity_poly.pdbx_strand_id
1 'polypeptide(L)' 'MTSSDGLSWGGADLSPHLHTEECNVIINLLKQCHLDNKFLKYFGQCNEIDREMRKCLRKEVRTVSE' A
#
# COMPACT_ATOMS: atom_id res chain seq x y z
N MET A 1 -1.55 -17.57 -5.45
CA MET A 1 -2.59 -17.51 -4.38
C MET A 1 -2.43 -16.15 -3.71
N THR A 2 -3.29 -15.16 -3.79
CA THR A 2 -4.52 -14.90 -4.53
C THR A 2 -4.39 -13.48 -5.05
N SER A 3 -4.32 -13.31 -6.37
CA SER A 3 -4.37 -11.99 -7.01
C SER A 3 -5.78 -11.44 -6.86
N SER A 4 -6.07 -10.77 -5.74
CA SER A 4 -7.38 -10.15 -5.49
C SER A 4 -7.28 -8.68 -5.05
N ASP A 5 -6.07 -8.12 -5.00
CA ASP A 5 -5.82 -6.79 -4.43
C ASP A 5 -5.72 -5.66 -5.48
N GLY A 6 -5.79 -5.99 -6.78
CA GLY A 6 -5.55 -5.04 -7.89
C GLY A 6 -6.59 -3.92 -8.07
N LEU A 7 -7.68 -3.91 -7.31
CA LEU A 7 -8.77 -2.94 -7.47
C LEU A 7 -8.91 -1.95 -6.30
N SER A 8 -8.07 -2.02 -5.27
CA SER A 8 -8.22 -1.14 -4.08
C SER A 8 -7.08 -0.15 -3.86
N TRP A 9 -5.92 -0.31 -4.49
CA TRP A 9 -4.71 0.51 -4.24
C TRP A 9 -4.32 1.37 -5.45
N GLY A 10 -5.30 1.90 -6.19
CA GLY A 10 -5.05 2.91 -7.22
C GLY A 10 -4.07 2.50 -8.33
N GLY A 11 -3.96 1.21 -8.65
CA GLY A 11 -3.17 0.71 -9.77
C GLY A 11 -1.64 0.74 -9.62
N ALA A 12 -1.11 1.05 -8.43
CA ALA A 12 0.33 0.98 -8.19
C ALA A 12 0.79 -0.48 -7.98
N ASP A 13 1.93 -0.85 -8.56
CA ASP A 13 2.59 -2.13 -8.26
C ASP A 13 3.22 -2.07 -6.86
N LEU A 14 2.89 -3.04 -6.01
CA LEU A 14 3.25 -3.08 -4.58
C LEU A 14 4.26 -4.19 -4.29
N SER A 15 5.05 -4.53 -5.29
CA SER A 15 6.07 -5.55 -5.16
C SER A 15 7.17 -5.05 -4.23
N PRO A 16 7.57 -5.85 -3.22
CA PRO A 16 8.51 -5.39 -2.19
C PRO A 16 9.90 -5.06 -2.73
N HIS A 17 10.22 -5.49 -3.95
CA HIS A 17 11.48 -5.18 -4.62
C HIS A 17 11.53 -3.80 -5.27
N LEU A 18 10.38 -3.15 -5.49
CA LEU A 18 10.32 -1.81 -6.08
C LEU A 18 10.36 -0.69 -5.04
N HIS A 19 10.26 -1.06 -3.76
CA HIS A 19 10.13 -0.12 -2.67
C HIS A 19 11.31 -0.23 -1.69
N THR A 20 11.65 0.91 -1.12
CA THR A 20 12.52 1.09 0.03
C THR A 20 11.98 0.32 1.23
N GLU A 21 12.89 -0.02 2.14
CA GLU A 21 12.56 -0.80 3.34
C GLU A 21 11.47 -0.13 4.19
N GLU A 22 11.52 1.19 4.33
CA GLU A 22 10.52 1.98 5.05
C GLU A 22 9.13 1.89 4.42
N CYS A 23 9.06 1.96 3.09
CA CYS A 23 7.81 1.85 2.34
C CYS A 23 7.24 0.43 2.42
N ASN A 24 8.10 -0.59 2.38
CA ASN A 24 7.71 -2.00 2.52
C ASN A 24 7.04 -2.33 3.86
N VAL A 25 7.52 -1.74 4.96
CA VAL A 25 6.89 -1.93 6.27
C VAL A 25 5.44 -1.44 6.25
N ILE A 26 5.20 -0.27 5.66
CA ILE A 26 3.86 0.33 5.57
C ILE A 26 2.94 -0.49 4.65
N ILE A 27 3.47 -0.96 3.51
CA ILE A 27 2.72 -1.85 2.60
C ILE A 27 2.32 -3.14 3.32
N ASN A 28 3.22 -3.71 4.13
CA ASN A 28 2.91 -4.91 4.90
C ASN A 28 1.84 -4.66 5.97
N LEU A 29 1.92 -3.52 6.66
CA LEU A 29 0.90 -3.07 7.62
C LEU A 29 -0.47 -2.87 6.96
N LEU A 30 -0.51 -2.26 5.78
CA LEU A 30 -1.75 -2.03 5.05
C LEU A 30 -2.37 -3.35 4.56
N LYS A 31 -1.53 -4.29 4.09
CA LYS A 31 -1.96 -5.66 3.77
C LYS A 31 -2.53 -6.36 5.00
N GLN A 32 -1.86 -6.29 6.14
CA GLN A 32 -2.35 -6.84 7.41
C GLN A 32 -3.69 -6.20 7.81
N CYS A 33 -3.81 -4.87 7.74
CA CYS A 33 -5.06 -4.16 8.04
C CYS A 33 -6.20 -4.62 7.14
N HIS A 34 -5.95 -4.80 5.83
CA HIS A 34 -6.96 -5.28 4.89
C HIS A 34 -7.31 -6.76 5.07
N LEU A 35 -6.35 -7.58 5.50
CA LEU A 35 -6.56 -9.00 5.79
C LEU A 35 -7.41 -9.18 7.05
N ASP A 36 -7.10 -8.44 8.10
CA ASP A 36 -7.85 -8.44 9.36
C ASP A 36 -9.26 -7.86 9.14
N ASN A 37 -9.33 -6.77 8.37
CA ASN A 37 -10.54 -5.97 8.18
C ASN A 37 -11.09 -6.01 6.75
N LYS A 38 -11.26 -7.20 6.16
CA LYS A 38 -11.79 -7.35 4.79
C LYS A 38 -13.10 -6.59 4.53
N PHE A 39 -13.96 -6.48 5.55
CA PHE A 39 -15.22 -5.75 5.47
C PHE A 39 -15.08 -4.25 5.77
N LEU A 40 -14.16 -3.85 6.66
CA LEU A 40 -13.97 -2.42 7.03
C LEU A 40 -13.10 -1.65 6.03
N LYS A 41 -12.54 -2.32 5.01
CA LYS A 41 -11.99 -1.69 3.80
C LYS A 41 -12.92 -0.61 3.23
N TYR A 42 -14.24 -0.85 3.29
CA TYR A 42 -15.25 0.07 2.76
C TYR A 42 -15.64 1.18 3.76
N PHE A 43 -15.24 1.05 5.02
CA PHE A 43 -15.52 2.00 6.10
C PHE A 43 -14.36 2.97 6.37
N GLY A 44 -13.22 2.82 5.69
CA GLY A 44 -12.07 3.72 5.83
C GLY A 44 -11.18 3.42 7.04
N GLN A 45 -11.27 2.22 7.63
CA GLN A 45 -10.49 1.84 8.81
C GLN A 45 -8.97 1.90 8.57
N CYS A 46 -8.53 1.60 7.34
CA CYS A 46 -7.12 1.59 6.95
C CYS A 46 -6.67 2.90 6.27
N ASN A 47 -7.48 3.97 6.32
CA ASN A 47 -7.23 5.23 5.61
C ASN A 47 -5.96 5.96 6.10
N GLU A 48 -5.60 5.82 7.38
CA GLU A 48 -4.36 6.39 7.92
C GLU A 48 -3.12 5.73 7.32
N ILE A 49 -3.11 4.39 7.29
CA ILE A 49 -2.01 3.61 6.72
C ILE A 49 -1.92 3.83 5.20
N ASP A 50 -3.07 3.93 4.52
CA ASP A 50 -3.13 4.28 3.09
C ASP A 50 -2.51 5.67 2.81
N ARG A 51 -2.71 6.64 3.71
CA ARG A 51 -2.10 7.97 3.60
C ARG A 51 -0.58 7.90 3.69
N GLU A 52 -0.06 7.13 4.64
CA GLU A 52 1.39 6.94 4.81
C GLU A 52 2.00 6.20 3.62
N MET A 53 1.34 5.13 3.15
CA MET A 53 1.77 4.42 1.96
C MET A 53 1.86 5.37 0.74
N ARG A 54 0.82 6.19 0.49
CA ARG A 54 0.85 7.18 -0.60
C ARG A 54 1.93 8.23 -0.45
N LYS A 55 2.40 8.54 0.76
CA LYS A 55 3.53 9.46 0.95
C LYS A 55 4.84 8.78 0.52
N CYS A 56 5.05 7.53 0.92
CA CYS A 56 6.24 6.77 0.57
C CYS A 56 6.31 6.50 -0.95
N LEU A 57 5.21 6.05 -1.56
CA LEU A 57 5.13 5.88 -3.02
C LEU A 57 5.38 7.19 -3.78
N ARG A 58 4.84 8.32 -3.31
CA ARG A 58 5.11 9.63 -3.93
C ARG A 58 6.57 10.08 -3.78
N LYS A 59 7.23 9.72 -2.69
CA LYS A 59 8.67 9.96 -2.55
C LYS A 59 9.41 9.14 -3.60
N GLU A 60 9.15 7.84 -3.68
CA GLU A 60 9.84 6.93 -4.61
C GLU A 60 9.66 7.30 -6.07
N VAL A 61 8.44 7.62 -6.50
CA VAL A 61 8.19 8.06 -7.89
C VAL A 61 8.96 9.35 -8.19
N ARG A 62 9.07 10.29 -7.24
CA ARG A 62 9.89 11.49 -7.43
C ARG A 62 11.38 11.16 -7.51
N THR A 63 11.86 10.20 -6.72
CA THR A 63 13.28 9.79 -6.75
C THR A 63 13.64 8.96 -7.99
N VAL A 64 12.68 8.25 -8.59
CA VAL A 64 12.88 7.41 -9.79
C VAL A 64 12.65 8.20 -11.09
N SER A 65 12.21 9.47 -11.02
CA SER A 65 11.96 10.33 -12.19
C SER A 65 13.15 11.21 -12.59
N GLU A 66 14.35 10.96 -12.08
CA GLU A 66 15.62 11.60 -12.50
C GLU A 66 16.51 10.64 -13.28
#